data_AF-E1RKM6-F1
#
_entry.id   AF-E1RKM6-F1
#
_cell.length_a   1.000
_cell.length_b   1.000
_cell.length_c   1.000
_cell.angle_alpha   90.00
_cell.angle_beta   90.00
_cell.angle_gamma   90.00
#
_symmetry.space_group_name_H-M   'P 1'
#
loop_
_entity.id
_entity.type
_entity.pdbx_description
1 polymer ?
#
loop_
_entity_poly.entity_id
_entity_poly.type
_entity_poly.pdbx_seq_one_letter_code
_entity_poly.pdbx_strand_id
1 'polypeptide(L)'
;MKKDTERAVSTVVAMMLILAILATCVAVYTSTYVPGLKQQSEILHNKDVRYSFLRFSADVENIYSIGRPAQFSEPLILGGGDILLSASESGGRIDLANTTVGMLTIYENGIAIREIPVETVCVSYTPYFSSWELQGYRYENGTVWVTKDNTDKIAPASLSLNSVGDGTDNERKKIEDRLSYMAGTYEENAGSITMQIITMTLVSPDSVSGSGSAALSLDARNSGTPLYTHTFSDDGTIVMTGGSGFYRSFSVSTGDNLEIDCLEVEVSVV
;
A
#
# COMPACT_ATOMS: atom_id res chain seq x y z
N MET A 1 -65.74 -34.87 30.17
CA MET A 1 -64.98 -35.26 28.96
C MET A 1 -64.85 -34.17 27.89
N LYS A 2 -65.85 -33.32 27.59
CA LYS A 2 -65.70 -32.21 26.60
C LYS A 2 -64.77 -31.07 27.02
N LYS A 3 -64.72 -30.75 28.32
CA LYS A 3 -63.98 -29.59 28.88
C LYS A 3 -62.45 -29.75 28.82
N ASP A 4 -61.96 -31.00 28.86
CA ASP A 4 -60.53 -31.30 28.81
C ASP A 4 -60.00 -31.26 27.37
N THR A 5 -60.85 -31.59 26.40
CA THR A 5 -60.52 -31.52 24.96
C THR A 5 -60.40 -30.07 24.49
N GLU A 6 -61.30 -29.19 24.91
CA GLU A 6 -61.26 -27.76 24.55
C GLU A 6 -60.01 -27.05 25.12
N ARG A 7 -59.62 -27.39 26.36
CA ARG A 7 -58.39 -26.88 26.97
C ARG A 7 -57.14 -27.38 26.25
N ALA A 8 -57.11 -28.67 25.89
CA ALA A 8 -55.99 -29.25 25.14
C ALA A 8 -55.85 -28.58 23.76
N VAL A 9 -56.96 -28.37 23.04
CA VAL A 9 -56.97 -27.70 21.72
C VAL A 9 -56.50 -26.25 21.84
N SER A 10 -56.96 -25.50 22.85
CA SER A 10 -56.52 -24.12 23.07
C SER A 10 -55.02 -24.01 23.37
N THR A 11 -54.45 -24.93 24.14
CA THR A 11 -53.01 -24.95 24.44
C THR A 11 -52.18 -25.24 23.19
N VAL A 12 -52.63 -26.18 22.35
CA VAL A 12 -51.97 -26.52 21.08
C VAL A 12 -52.01 -25.34 20.12
N VAL A 13 -53.16 -24.69 19.98
CA VAL A 13 -53.31 -23.50 19.12
C VAL A 13 -52.42 -22.36 19.61
N ALA A 14 -52.37 -22.11 20.93
CA ALA A 14 -51.48 -21.11 21.50
C ALA A 14 -50.00 -21.41 21.22
N MET A 15 -49.57 -22.67 21.36
CA MET A 15 -48.20 -23.09 21.02
C MET A 15 -47.89 -22.90 19.53
N MET A 16 -48.82 -23.25 18.63
CA MET A 16 -48.64 -23.03 17.19
C MET A 16 -48.50 -21.55 16.85
N LEU A 17 -49.28 -20.68 17.50
CA LEU A 17 -49.24 -19.24 17.28
C LEU A 17 -47.93 -18.63 17.80
N ILE A 18 -47.46 -19.05 18.97
CA ILE A 18 -46.14 -18.65 19.49
C ILE A 18 -45.02 -19.11 18.56
N LEU A 19 -45.07 -20.36 18.07
CA LEU A 19 -44.08 -20.88 17.13
C LEU A 19 -44.09 -20.09 15.82
N ALA A 20 -45.27 -19.74 15.31
CA ALA A 20 -45.42 -18.93 14.10
C ALA A 20 -44.83 -17.52 14.28
N ILE A 21 -45.04 -16.89 15.43
CA ILE A 21 -44.44 -15.59 15.76
C ILE A 21 -42.92 -15.72 15.83
N LEU A 22 -42.38 -16.72 16.54
CA LEU A 22 -40.94 -16.94 16.65
C LEU A 22 -40.31 -17.21 15.29
N ALA A 23 -40.92 -18.06 14.46
CA ALA A 23 -40.47 -18.34 13.10
C ALA A 23 -40.46 -17.07 12.24
N THR A 24 -41.47 -16.22 12.36
CA THR A 24 -41.54 -14.93 11.65
C THR A 24 -40.44 -13.97 12.12
N CYS A 25 -40.20 -13.88 13.43
CA CYS A 25 -39.12 -13.06 13.99
C CYS A 25 -37.74 -13.54 13.51
N VAL A 26 -37.49 -14.86 13.52
CA VAL A 26 -36.25 -15.43 13.00
C VAL A 26 -36.09 -15.15 11.51
N ALA A 27 -37.16 -15.29 10.72
CA ALA A 27 -37.13 -15.03 9.29
C ALA A 27 -36.83 -13.55 8.97
N VAL A 28 -37.44 -12.60 9.69
CA VAL A 28 -37.14 -11.17 9.52
C VAL A 28 -35.70 -10.86 9.95
N TYR A 29 -35.24 -11.46 11.04
CA TYR A 29 -33.87 -11.27 11.53
C TYR A 29 -32.84 -11.75 10.50
N THR A 30 -32.99 -12.97 9.96
CA THR A 30 -32.04 -13.53 9.00
C THR A 30 -32.14 -12.90 7.62
N SER A 31 -33.34 -12.48 7.19
CA SER A 31 -33.54 -11.93 5.84
C SER A 31 -33.24 -10.44 5.72
N THR A 32 -33.35 -9.65 6.80
CA THR A 32 -33.26 -8.19 6.71
C THR A 32 -32.16 -7.63 7.59
N TYR A 33 -32.07 -8.05 8.85
CA TYR A 33 -31.10 -7.47 9.79
C TYR A 33 -29.68 -7.97 9.54
N VAL A 34 -29.50 -9.28 9.37
CA VAL A 34 -28.18 -9.90 9.15
C VAL A 34 -27.47 -9.31 7.92
N PRO A 35 -28.09 -9.21 6.72
CA PRO A 35 -27.45 -8.59 5.57
C PRO A 35 -27.11 -7.12 5.78
N GLY A 36 -28.00 -6.35 6.43
CA GLY A 36 -27.77 -4.93 6.69
C GLY A 36 -26.61 -4.68 7.66
N LEU A 37 -26.49 -5.48 8.72
CA LEU A 37 -25.36 -5.40 9.64
C LEU A 37 -24.03 -5.78 8.95
N LYS A 38 -24.07 -6.78 8.06
CA LYS A 38 -22.88 -7.20 7.31
C LYS A 38 -22.41 -6.11 6.34
N GLN A 39 -23.34 -5.46 5.64
CA GLN A 39 -23.03 -4.30 4.80
C GLN A 39 -22.38 -3.16 5.58
N GLN A 40 -22.93 -2.81 6.75
CA GLN A 40 -22.34 -1.77 7.59
C GLN A 40 -20.92 -2.12 8.06
N SER A 41 -20.69 -3.38 8.43
CA SER A 41 -19.37 -3.87 8.83
C SER A 41 -18.38 -3.80 7.66
N GLU A 42 -18.76 -4.23 6.46
CA GLU A 42 -17.91 -4.16 5.26
C GLU A 42 -17.61 -2.71 4.85
N ILE A 43 -18.55 -1.77 5.01
CA ILE A 43 -18.32 -0.33 4.78
C ILE A 43 -17.33 0.25 5.78
N LEU A 44 -17.48 -0.05 7.07
CA LEU A 44 -16.56 0.42 8.12
C LEU A 44 -15.16 -0.14 7.90
N HIS A 45 -15.08 -1.43 7.62
CA HIS A 45 -13.83 -2.11 7.29
C HIS A 45 -13.11 -1.46 6.10
N ASN A 46 -13.83 -1.19 5.01
CA ASN A 46 -13.27 -0.52 3.83
C ASN A 46 -12.72 0.88 4.17
N LYS A 47 -13.41 1.63 5.04
CA LYS A 47 -12.96 2.93 5.51
C LYS A 47 -11.69 2.83 6.36
N ASP A 48 -11.56 1.79 7.19
CA ASP A 48 -10.37 1.57 8.01
C ASP A 48 -9.16 1.20 7.14
N VAL A 49 -9.32 0.30 6.17
CA VAL A 49 -8.29 -0.03 5.16
C VAL A 49 -7.81 1.23 4.44
N ARG A 50 -8.74 2.11 4.02
CA ARG A 50 -8.38 3.39 3.39
C ARG A 50 -7.44 4.21 4.25
N TYR A 51 -7.71 4.32 5.55
CA TYR A 51 -6.89 5.13 6.44
C TYR A 51 -5.52 4.51 6.67
N SER A 52 -5.42 3.18 6.79
CA SER A 52 -4.13 2.49 6.88
C SER A 52 -3.27 2.74 5.63
N PHE A 53 -3.86 2.71 4.43
CA PHE A 53 -3.12 3.04 3.19
C PHE A 53 -2.68 4.51 3.15
N LEU A 54 -3.52 5.45 3.60
CA LEU A 54 -3.14 6.87 3.66
C LEU A 54 -2.03 7.13 4.69
N ARG A 55 -2.02 6.43 5.82
CA ARG A 55 -0.93 6.49 6.82
C ARG A 55 0.35 5.90 6.27
N PHE A 56 0.27 4.70 5.70
CA PHE A 56 1.39 4.07 5.02
C PHE A 56 2.01 5.00 3.96
N SER A 57 1.18 5.65 3.13
CA SER A 57 1.67 6.63 2.16
C SER A 57 2.37 7.81 2.82
N ALA A 58 1.90 8.29 3.97
CA ALA A 58 2.54 9.37 4.71
C ALA A 58 3.88 8.94 5.34
N ASP A 59 3.96 7.69 5.83
CA ASP A 59 5.19 7.13 6.39
C ASP A 59 6.27 6.99 5.31
N VAL A 60 5.91 6.53 4.10
CA VAL A 60 6.84 6.50 2.97
C VAL A 60 7.34 7.90 2.62
N GLU A 61 6.46 8.89 2.56
CA GLU A 61 6.85 10.29 2.33
C GLU A 61 7.78 10.82 3.43
N ASN A 62 7.55 10.42 4.68
CA ASN A 62 8.39 10.79 5.80
C ASN A 62 9.83 10.24 5.63
N ILE A 63 9.97 8.96 5.24
CA ILE A 63 11.27 8.33 4.96
C ILE A 63 12.02 9.09 3.87
N TYR A 64 11.36 9.38 2.74
CA TYR A 64 11.99 10.14 1.65
C TYR A 64 12.35 11.58 2.04
N SER A 65 11.56 12.21 2.92
CA SER A 65 11.81 13.60 3.35
C SER A 65 12.95 13.72 4.36
N ILE A 66 13.12 12.73 5.23
CA ILE A 66 14.16 12.72 6.28
C ILE A 66 15.48 12.18 5.71
N GLY A 67 15.42 11.18 4.83
CA GLY A 67 16.61 10.52 4.27
C GLY A 67 17.44 9.78 5.33
N ARG A 68 16.80 9.30 6.41
CA ARG A 68 17.46 8.58 7.51
C ARG A 68 16.75 7.27 7.83
N PRO A 69 17.46 6.33 8.49
CA PRO A 69 16.85 5.10 8.97
C PRO A 69 15.64 5.34 9.87
N ALA A 70 14.58 4.60 9.63
CA ALA A 70 13.30 4.71 10.34
C ALA A 70 12.50 3.42 10.17
N GLN A 71 11.66 3.10 11.16
CA GLN A 71 10.79 1.93 11.14
C GLN A 71 9.35 2.36 11.37
N PHE A 72 8.46 1.90 10.50
CA PHE A 72 7.03 2.13 10.60
C PHE A 72 6.30 0.80 10.41
N SER A 73 5.19 0.63 11.12
CA SER A 73 4.34 -0.55 11.00
C SER A 73 2.90 -0.11 11.11
N GLU A 74 2.15 -0.28 10.03
CA GLU A 74 0.76 0.09 9.96
C GLU A 74 -0.11 -1.17 9.98
N PRO A 75 -1.00 -1.33 10.99
CA PRO A 75 -1.91 -2.45 11.02
C PRO A 75 -2.92 -2.35 9.88
N LEU A 76 -3.14 -3.46 9.18
CA LEU A 76 -4.16 -3.62 8.17
C LEU A 76 -5.08 -4.77 8.52
N ILE A 77 -6.37 -4.49 8.62
CA ILE A 77 -7.36 -5.56 8.76
C ILE A 77 -7.62 -6.10 7.35
N LEU A 78 -7.46 -7.41 7.14
CA LEU A 78 -7.69 -8.05 5.84
C LEU A 78 -9.16 -8.37 5.62
N GLY A 79 -9.87 -8.74 6.69
CA GLY A 79 -11.27 -9.15 6.66
C GLY A 79 -12.21 -8.34 7.54
N GLY A 80 -13.49 -8.42 7.23
CA GLY A 80 -14.56 -7.75 7.98
C GLY A 80 -15.82 -8.63 8.02
N GLY A 81 -16.91 -8.09 8.54
CA GLY A 81 -18.19 -8.80 8.53
C GLY A 81 -18.38 -9.84 9.65
N ASP A 82 -17.52 -9.84 10.68
CA ASP A 82 -17.76 -10.63 11.90
C ASP A 82 -19.00 -10.07 12.63
N ILE A 83 -20.08 -10.84 12.61
CA ILE A 83 -21.30 -10.56 13.34
C ILE A 83 -21.69 -11.84 14.07
N LEU A 84 -22.17 -11.68 15.31
CA LEU A 84 -22.43 -12.78 16.27
C LEU A 84 -23.26 -13.97 15.75
N LEU A 85 -23.94 -13.85 14.59
CA LEU A 85 -24.80 -14.87 14.00
C LEU A 85 -24.53 -15.15 12.51
N SER A 86 -23.40 -14.71 11.94
CA SER A 86 -22.96 -15.09 10.59
C SER A 86 -21.58 -15.74 10.65
N ALA A 87 -21.47 -16.98 10.15
CA ALA A 87 -20.19 -17.68 10.02
C ALA A 87 -19.39 -17.26 8.77
N SER A 88 -19.94 -16.39 7.91
CA SER A 88 -19.29 -15.97 6.66
C SER A 88 -18.50 -14.69 6.88
N GLU A 89 -17.21 -14.86 7.20
CA GLU A 89 -16.24 -13.77 7.25
C GLU A 89 -15.93 -13.28 5.83
N SER A 90 -15.86 -11.96 5.67
CA SER A 90 -15.33 -11.34 4.46
C SER A 90 -13.82 -11.23 4.60
N GLY A 91 -13.07 -11.51 3.53
CA GLY A 91 -11.61 -11.53 3.57
C GLY A 91 -11.00 -10.45 2.68
N GLY A 92 -9.68 -10.54 2.52
CA GLY A 92 -8.95 -9.71 1.58
C GLY A 92 -7.59 -10.29 1.26
N ARG A 93 -6.96 -9.72 0.23
CA ARG A 93 -5.61 -10.06 -0.22
C ARG A 93 -4.81 -8.78 -0.39
N ILE A 94 -3.58 -8.79 0.12
CA ILE A 94 -2.57 -7.79 -0.19
C ILE A 94 -1.58 -8.41 -1.19
N ASP A 95 -1.19 -7.64 -2.20
CA ASP A 95 -0.14 -7.94 -3.14
C ASP A 95 0.90 -6.80 -3.14
N LEU A 96 2.18 -7.17 -3.11
CA LEU A 96 3.33 -6.28 -3.22
C LEU A 96 4.00 -6.50 -4.58
N ALA A 97 4.38 -5.42 -5.25
CA ALA A 97 5.13 -5.48 -6.51
C ALA A 97 6.18 -4.38 -6.58
N ASN A 98 7.40 -4.72 -6.99
CA ASN A 98 8.42 -3.71 -7.26
C ASN A 98 8.12 -2.98 -8.57
N THR A 99 8.45 -1.69 -8.64
CA THR A 99 8.33 -0.85 -9.82
C THR A 99 9.54 0.08 -9.88
N THR A 100 10.20 0.14 -11.03
CA THR A 100 11.34 1.05 -11.24
C THR A 100 10.82 2.45 -11.57
N VAL A 101 11.26 3.46 -10.80
CA VAL A 101 10.83 4.87 -10.98
C VAL A 101 11.90 5.72 -11.66
N GLY A 102 13.16 5.32 -11.55
CA GLY A 102 14.29 6.02 -12.14
C GLY A 102 15.53 5.15 -12.24
N MET A 103 16.56 5.72 -12.87
CA MET A 103 17.84 5.07 -13.08
C MET A 103 18.96 6.09 -12.89
N LEU A 104 19.96 5.70 -12.09
CA LEU A 104 21.23 6.41 -11.97
C LEU A 104 22.25 5.70 -12.85
N THR A 105 22.72 6.38 -13.88
CA THR A 105 23.73 5.88 -14.81
C THR A 105 25.02 6.67 -14.64
N ILE A 106 26.12 5.96 -14.52
CA ILE A 106 27.45 6.55 -14.39
C ILE A 106 28.18 6.31 -15.70
N TYR A 107 28.69 7.38 -16.28
CA TYR A 107 29.46 7.38 -17.51
C TYR A 107 30.91 7.76 -17.24
N GLU A 108 31.84 7.07 -17.89
CA GLU A 108 33.26 7.40 -17.94
C GLU A 108 33.68 7.43 -19.41
N ASN A 109 34.30 8.52 -19.85
CA ASN A 109 34.67 8.71 -21.27
C ASN A 109 33.51 8.45 -22.26
N GLY A 110 32.29 8.81 -21.87
CA GLY A 110 31.07 8.60 -22.66
C GLY A 110 30.51 7.18 -22.68
N ILE A 111 31.10 6.24 -21.92
CA ILE A 111 30.66 4.84 -21.82
C ILE A 111 29.98 4.63 -20.47
N ALA A 112 28.78 4.02 -20.47
CA ALA A 112 28.10 3.67 -19.22
C ALA A 112 28.85 2.55 -18.50
N ILE A 113 29.42 2.84 -17.33
CA ILE A 113 30.15 1.89 -16.50
C ILE A 113 29.24 1.18 -15.49
N ARG A 114 28.16 1.84 -15.07
CA ARG A 114 27.23 1.31 -14.08
C ARG A 114 25.85 1.94 -14.22
N GLU A 115 24.84 1.11 -14.03
CA GLU A 115 23.44 1.50 -13.89
C GLU A 115 22.92 1.01 -12.54
N ILE A 116 22.25 1.89 -11.81
CA ILE A 116 21.65 1.61 -10.51
C ILE A 116 20.15 1.96 -10.64
N PRO A 117 19.25 0.96 -10.63
CA PRO A 117 17.82 1.22 -10.66
C PRO A 117 17.36 1.80 -9.32
N VAL A 118 16.47 2.78 -9.38
CA VAL A 118 15.75 3.32 -8.23
C VAL A 118 14.36 2.67 -8.25
N GLU A 119 14.11 1.80 -7.29
CA GLU A 119 12.87 1.04 -7.18
C GLU A 119 11.95 1.62 -6.11
N THR A 120 10.65 1.39 -6.30
CA THR A 120 9.60 1.61 -5.32
C THR A 120 8.71 0.37 -5.23
N VAL A 121 7.95 0.25 -4.16
CA VAL A 121 6.99 -0.85 -3.97
C VAL A 121 5.57 -0.34 -4.16
N CYS A 122 4.82 -1.00 -5.03
CA CYS A 122 3.39 -0.88 -5.16
C CYS A 122 2.72 -1.86 -4.20
N VAL A 123 1.75 -1.38 -3.42
CA VAL A 123 0.96 -2.20 -2.48
C VAL A 123 -0.48 -2.18 -2.94
N SER A 124 -1.10 -3.33 -3.16
CA SER A 124 -2.49 -3.44 -3.61
C SER A 124 -3.30 -4.28 -2.63
N TYR A 125 -4.47 -3.80 -2.23
CA TYR A 125 -5.45 -4.53 -1.43
C TYR A 125 -6.70 -4.82 -2.27
N THR A 126 -7.05 -6.09 -2.36
CA THR A 126 -8.27 -6.58 -3.03
C THR A 126 -9.17 -7.25 -2.00
N PRO A 127 -10.39 -6.73 -1.76
CA PRO A 127 -11.33 -7.35 -0.83
C PRO A 127 -12.02 -8.58 -1.44
N TYR A 128 -12.39 -9.52 -0.58
CA TYR A 128 -13.30 -10.63 -0.86
C TYR A 128 -14.62 -10.40 -0.10
N PHE A 129 -15.35 -9.35 -0.49
CA PHE A 129 -16.63 -9.03 0.12
C PHE A 129 -17.76 -9.78 -0.56
N SER A 130 -18.81 -10.06 0.21
CA SER A 130 -20.00 -10.78 -0.28
C SER A 130 -21.28 -9.95 -0.19
N SER A 131 -21.25 -8.83 0.52
CA SER A 131 -22.46 -8.07 0.88
C SER A 131 -22.44 -6.61 0.39
N TRP A 132 -21.25 -6.10 0.08
CA TRP A 132 -20.96 -4.74 -0.36
C TRP A 132 -20.15 -4.71 -1.66
N GLU A 133 -19.79 -3.51 -2.12
CA GLU A 133 -18.96 -3.31 -3.30
C GLU A 133 -17.52 -3.81 -3.10
N LEU A 134 -16.98 -4.44 -4.14
CA LEU A 134 -15.59 -4.90 -4.22
C LEU A 134 -14.64 -3.73 -4.48
N GLN A 135 -14.59 -2.80 -3.53
CA GLN A 135 -13.72 -1.63 -3.55
C GLN A 135 -12.40 -1.92 -2.82
N GLY A 136 -11.29 -1.91 -3.53
CA GLY A 136 -9.95 -2.06 -3.00
C GLY A 136 -9.17 -0.74 -2.93
N TYR A 137 -7.89 -0.86 -2.54
CA TYR A 137 -6.97 0.27 -2.44
C TYR A 137 -5.60 -0.11 -3.00
N ARG A 138 -4.94 0.81 -3.67
CA ARG A 138 -3.60 0.61 -4.22
C ARG A 138 -2.73 1.81 -3.92
N TYR A 139 -1.62 1.61 -3.23
CA TYR A 139 -0.56 2.60 -3.09
C TYR A 139 0.41 2.46 -4.25
N GLU A 140 0.66 3.56 -4.95
CA GLU A 140 1.62 3.64 -6.03
C GLU A 140 2.24 5.04 -6.07
N ASN A 141 3.58 5.12 -6.11
CA ASN A 141 4.32 6.38 -6.33
C ASN A 141 3.89 7.56 -5.43
N GLY A 142 3.59 7.30 -4.15
CA GLY A 142 3.18 8.36 -3.21
C GLY A 142 1.69 8.74 -3.28
N THR A 143 0.89 8.02 -4.06
CA THR A 143 -0.55 8.22 -4.19
C THR A 143 -1.30 6.96 -3.82
N VAL A 144 -2.39 7.11 -3.06
CA VAL A 144 -3.32 6.02 -2.77
C VAL A 144 -4.51 6.13 -3.72
N TRP A 145 -4.79 5.05 -4.42
CA TRP A 145 -5.87 4.90 -5.39
C TRP A 145 -6.96 4.02 -4.82
N VAL A 146 -8.20 4.38 -5.13
CA VAL A 146 -9.36 3.51 -5.00
C VAL A 146 -9.42 2.62 -6.24
N THR A 147 -9.54 1.32 -6.02
CA THR A 147 -9.76 0.30 -7.06
C THR A 147 -11.16 -0.29 -6.89
N LYS A 148 -11.78 -0.76 -7.97
CA LYS A 148 -13.09 -1.45 -7.92
C LYS A 148 -13.10 -2.51 -9.00
N ASP A 149 -13.65 -3.68 -8.70
CA ASP A 149 -13.83 -4.77 -9.67
C ASP A 149 -12.52 -5.11 -10.45
N ASN A 150 -11.37 -5.12 -9.76
CA ASN A 150 -10.03 -5.30 -10.37
C ASN A 150 -9.60 -4.22 -11.39
N THR A 151 -10.24 -3.05 -11.42
CA THR A 151 -9.78 -1.90 -12.22
C THR A 151 -8.65 -1.16 -11.51
N ASP A 152 -7.61 -0.76 -12.24
CA ASP A 152 -6.35 -0.28 -11.67
C ASP A 152 -6.44 1.05 -10.89
N LYS A 153 -7.10 2.08 -11.42
CA LYS A 153 -7.16 3.43 -10.81
C LYS A 153 -8.49 4.11 -11.14
N ILE A 154 -9.36 4.29 -10.15
CA ILE A 154 -10.69 4.89 -10.35
C ILE A 154 -10.75 6.32 -9.85
N ALA A 155 -10.24 6.54 -8.65
CA ALA A 155 -10.15 7.86 -8.05
C ALA A 155 -9.03 7.85 -7.00
N PRO A 156 -8.37 8.98 -6.75
CA PRO A 156 -7.52 9.12 -5.59
C PRO A 156 -8.32 8.93 -4.28
N ALA A 157 -7.73 8.24 -3.31
CA ALA A 157 -8.33 8.09 -1.98
C ALA A 157 -8.14 9.36 -1.11
N SER A 158 -7.22 10.24 -1.50
CA SER A 158 -7.01 11.54 -0.85
C SER A 158 -8.06 12.55 -1.25
N LEU A 159 -8.56 13.31 -0.27
CA LEU A 159 -9.49 14.42 -0.49
C LEU A 159 -8.85 15.64 -1.16
N SER A 160 -7.52 15.68 -1.26
CA SER A 160 -6.78 16.77 -1.91
C SER A 160 -6.67 16.62 -3.44
N LEU A 161 -7.07 15.46 -3.98
CA LEU A 161 -6.93 15.11 -5.40
C LEU A 161 -8.34 14.80 -5.94
N ASN A 162 -8.81 15.57 -6.91
CA ASN A 162 -10.22 15.55 -7.30
C ASN A 162 -10.49 14.73 -8.56
N SER A 163 -9.44 14.32 -9.28
CA SER A 163 -9.55 13.57 -10.52
C SER A 163 -8.45 12.53 -10.66
N VAL A 164 -8.63 11.57 -11.57
CA VAL A 164 -7.57 10.64 -11.95
C VAL A 164 -6.36 11.39 -12.51
N GLY A 165 -6.58 12.44 -13.30
CA GLY A 165 -5.52 13.30 -13.82
C GLY A 165 -4.70 13.93 -12.69
N ASP A 166 -5.37 14.49 -11.68
CA ASP A 166 -4.71 15.10 -10.51
C ASP A 166 -3.85 14.07 -9.77
N GLY A 167 -4.35 12.83 -9.62
CA GLY A 167 -3.60 11.75 -8.98
C GLY A 167 -2.37 11.33 -9.77
N THR A 168 -2.48 11.19 -11.09
CA THR A 168 -1.34 10.84 -11.96
C THR A 168 -0.30 11.97 -12.00
N ASP A 169 -0.75 13.23 -12.02
CA ASP A 169 0.14 14.38 -11.92
C ASP A 169 0.83 14.45 -10.56
N ASN A 170 0.14 14.06 -9.48
CA ASN A 170 0.73 13.95 -8.15
C ASN A 170 1.78 12.83 -8.08
N GLU A 171 1.51 11.64 -8.61
CA GLU A 171 2.50 10.56 -8.72
C GLU A 171 3.76 11.03 -9.46
N ARG A 172 3.57 11.67 -10.62
CA ARG A 172 4.68 12.22 -11.42
C ARG A 172 5.51 13.20 -10.60
N LYS A 173 4.84 14.16 -9.95
CA LYS A 173 5.50 15.18 -9.13
C LYS A 173 6.24 14.56 -7.95
N LYS A 174 5.66 13.58 -7.26
CA LYS A 174 6.30 12.88 -6.14
C LYS A 174 7.56 12.13 -6.58
N ILE A 175 7.52 11.46 -7.73
CA ILE A 175 8.71 10.82 -8.31
C ILE A 175 9.79 11.87 -8.59
N GLU A 176 9.43 12.98 -9.25
CA GLU A 176 10.37 14.07 -9.56
C GLU A 176 10.97 14.70 -8.31
N ASP A 177 10.16 14.96 -7.29
CA ASP A 177 10.62 15.53 -6.01
C ASP A 177 11.61 14.58 -5.32
N ARG A 178 11.33 13.27 -5.31
CA ARG A 178 12.22 12.24 -4.73
C ARG A 178 13.53 12.12 -5.49
N LEU A 179 13.49 12.06 -6.82
CA LEU A 179 14.69 12.02 -7.67
C LEU A 179 15.48 13.33 -7.56
N SER A 180 14.81 14.48 -7.48
CA SER A 180 15.47 15.77 -7.26
C SER A 180 16.13 15.84 -5.89
N TYR A 181 15.52 15.28 -4.85
CA TYR A 181 16.13 15.18 -3.52
C TYR A 181 17.41 14.34 -3.59
N MET A 182 17.34 13.12 -4.16
CA MET A 182 18.52 12.26 -4.30
C MET A 182 19.62 12.92 -5.14
N ALA A 183 19.27 13.57 -6.25
CA ALA A 183 20.20 14.37 -7.05
C ALA A 183 20.82 15.52 -6.24
N GLY A 184 20.06 16.13 -5.33
CA GLY A 184 20.53 17.19 -4.45
C GLY A 184 21.47 16.74 -3.33
N THR A 185 21.58 15.43 -3.08
CA THR A 185 22.56 14.86 -2.14
C THR A 185 23.97 14.74 -2.72
N TYR A 186 24.14 15.08 -4.01
CA TYR A 186 25.45 15.17 -4.63
C TYR A 186 26.28 16.25 -3.93
N GLU A 187 27.37 15.83 -3.31
CA GLU A 187 28.35 16.70 -2.69
C GLU A 187 29.76 16.37 -3.21
N GLU A 188 30.47 17.39 -3.67
CA GLU A 188 31.86 17.28 -4.13
C GLU A 188 32.77 17.99 -3.13
N ASN A 189 33.67 17.23 -2.51
CA ASN A 189 34.59 17.70 -1.49
C ASN A 189 36.02 17.21 -1.79
N ALA A 190 36.85 18.09 -2.36
CA ALA A 190 38.29 17.88 -2.55
C ALA A 190 38.66 16.53 -3.21
N GLY A 191 37.96 16.17 -4.29
CA GLY A 191 38.17 14.93 -5.03
C GLY A 191 37.44 13.71 -4.46
N SER A 192 36.54 13.92 -3.50
CA SER A 192 35.58 12.92 -3.03
C SER A 192 34.17 13.38 -3.38
N ILE A 193 33.40 12.54 -4.05
CA ILE A 193 32.01 12.77 -4.43
C ILE A 193 31.15 11.80 -3.65
N THR A 194 30.19 12.31 -2.88
CA THR A 194 29.22 11.49 -2.15
C THR A 194 27.82 11.73 -2.68
N MET A 195 27.03 10.66 -2.79
CA MET A 195 25.62 10.73 -3.20
C MET A 195 24.81 9.70 -2.44
N GLN A 196 23.62 10.06 -1.97
CA GLN A 196 22.69 9.13 -1.31
C GLN A 196 21.53 8.77 -2.24
N ILE A 197 21.28 7.47 -2.38
CA ILE A 197 20.13 6.91 -3.08
C ILE A 197 19.18 6.25 -2.09
N ILE A 198 17.88 6.47 -2.29
CA ILE A 198 16.82 5.85 -1.50
C ILE A 198 16.02 4.94 -2.43
N THR A 199 16.03 3.63 -2.15
CA THR A 199 15.31 2.63 -2.94
C THR A 199 14.44 1.78 -2.02
N MET A 200 13.25 1.39 -2.50
CA MET A 200 12.39 0.48 -1.76
C MET A 200 12.43 -0.91 -2.38
N THR A 201 12.53 -1.94 -1.54
CA THR A 201 12.58 -3.34 -1.96
C THR A 201 11.50 -4.12 -1.22
N LEU A 202 10.79 -5.01 -1.91
CA LEU A 202 9.87 -5.93 -1.25
C LEU A 202 10.62 -7.06 -0.56
N VAL A 203 10.11 -7.51 0.58
CA VAL A 203 10.57 -8.70 1.30
C VAL A 203 9.46 -9.74 1.28
N SER A 204 9.82 -10.98 0.93
CA SER A 204 8.88 -12.12 0.84
C SER A 204 8.21 -12.40 2.21
N PRO A 205 6.90 -12.73 2.24
CA PRO A 205 6.01 -13.00 1.11
C PRO A 205 5.54 -11.74 0.37
N ASP A 206 5.44 -11.85 -0.95
CA ASP A 206 4.94 -10.79 -1.85
C ASP A 206 3.40 -10.68 -1.83
N SER A 207 2.72 -11.61 -1.17
CA SER A 207 1.26 -11.58 -1.03
C SER A 207 0.80 -12.27 0.25
N VAL A 208 -0.23 -11.71 0.87
CA VAL A 208 -0.90 -12.27 2.05
C VAL A 208 -2.40 -12.20 1.84
N SER A 209 -3.11 -13.26 2.18
CA SER A 209 -4.57 -13.30 2.11
C SER A 209 -5.17 -13.92 3.36
N GLY A 210 -6.35 -13.47 3.75
CA GLY A 210 -7.05 -13.97 4.93
C GLY A 210 -8.20 -13.08 5.35
N SER A 211 -8.84 -13.45 6.46
CA SER A 211 -9.88 -12.68 7.13
C SER A 211 -9.41 -11.97 8.42
N GLY A 212 -8.17 -12.22 8.85
CA GLY A 212 -7.59 -11.66 10.07
C GLY A 212 -6.92 -10.30 9.90
N SER A 213 -5.97 -10.01 10.78
CA SER A 213 -5.10 -8.83 10.70
C SER A 213 -3.77 -9.17 10.04
N ALA A 214 -3.25 -8.23 9.25
CA ALA A 214 -1.88 -8.16 8.81
C ALA A 214 -1.28 -6.80 9.23
N ALA A 215 0.01 -6.62 9.03
CA ALA A 215 0.68 -5.33 9.19
C ALA A 215 1.56 -5.05 7.96
N LEU A 216 1.48 -3.84 7.44
CA LEU A 216 2.44 -3.32 6.46
C LEU A 216 3.61 -2.74 7.23
N SER A 217 4.79 -3.34 7.08
CA SER A 217 6.01 -2.90 7.75
C SER A 217 6.95 -2.24 6.75
N LEU A 218 7.48 -1.08 7.15
CA LEU A 218 8.51 -0.32 6.46
C LEU A 218 9.74 -0.26 7.36
N ASP A 219 10.87 -0.75 6.86
CA ASP A 219 12.14 -0.70 7.57
C ASP A 219 13.20 -0.03 6.69
N ALA A 220 13.47 1.24 6.96
CA ALA A 220 14.52 2.00 6.30
C ALA A 220 15.84 1.83 7.06
N ARG A 221 16.86 1.29 6.38
CA ARG A 221 18.19 1.03 6.95
C ARG A 221 19.28 1.54 6.01
N ASN A 222 20.35 2.05 6.60
CA ASN A 222 21.55 2.32 5.83
C ASN A 222 22.23 0.98 5.50
N SER A 223 22.67 0.81 4.26
CA SER A 223 23.34 -0.41 3.80
C SER A 223 24.63 -0.74 4.57
N GLY A 224 25.17 0.21 5.36
CA GLY A 224 26.35 0.03 6.21
C GLY A 224 27.67 0.01 5.44
N THR A 225 27.60 -0.33 4.15
CA THR A 225 28.63 -0.15 3.14
C THR A 225 28.08 0.68 1.98
N PRO A 226 28.89 1.49 1.30
CA PRO A 226 28.47 2.18 0.09
C PRO A 226 27.99 1.17 -0.95
N LEU A 227 26.88 1.46 -1.60
CA LEU A 227 26.30 0.66 -2.67
C LEU A 227 27.25 0.54 -3.86
N TYR A 228 28.00 1.61 -4.13
CA TYR A 228 28.96 1.66 -5.21
C TYR A 228 30.07 2.65 -4.89
N THR A 229 31.32 2.23 -5.10
CA THR A 229 32.48 3.11 -5.09
C THR A 229 33.21 3.02 -6.42
N HIS A 230 33.68 4.16 -6.92
CA HIS A 230 34.41 4.22 -8.17
C HIS A 230 35.37 5.40 -8.19
N THR A 231 36.61 5.15 -8.58
CA THR A 231 37.59 6.19 -8.85
C THR A 231 37.64 6.42 -10.36
N PHE A 232 37.32 7.64 -10.79
CA PHE A 232 37.32 8.00 -12.20
C PHE A 232 38.75 8.07 -12.73
N SER A 233 39.03 7.29 -13.77
CA SER A 233 40.31 7.26 -14.49
C SER A 233 40.39 8.28 -15.62
N ASP A 234 39.23 8.71 -16.12
CA ASP A 234 39.02 9.78 -17.08
C ASP A 234 37.81 10.64 -16.66
N ASP A 235 37.59 11.77 -17.32
CA ASP A 235 36.42 12.62 -17.07
C ASP A 235 35.10 11.85 -17.29
N GLY A 236 34.18 12.04 -16.36
CA GLY A 236 32.95 11.27 -16.25
C GLY A 236 31.70 12.14 -16.16
N THR A 237 30.54 11.48 -16.20
CA THR A 237 29.26 12.12 -15.95
C THR A 237 28.34 11.17 -15.21
N ILE A 238 27.76 11.64 -14.10
CA ILE A 238 26.72 10.93 -13.37
C ILE A 238 25.38 11.47 -13.84
N VAL A 239 24.48 10.62 -14.31
CA VAL A 239 23.19 11.01 -14.85
C VAL A 239 22.08 10.31 -14.07
N MET A 240 21.18 11.07 -13.48
CA MET A 240 19.95 10.57 -12.88
C MET A 240 18.78 10.85 -13.82
N THR A 241 18.05 9.79 -14.16
CA THR A 241 16.87 9.84 -15.03
C THR A 241 15.64 9.29 -14.32
N GLY A 242 14.47 9.81 -14.64
CA GLY A 242 13.19 9.31 -14.16
C GLY A 242 12.23 9.01 -15.30
N GLY A 243 11.32 8.05 -15.10
CA GLY A 243 10.29 7.70 -16.09
C GLY A 243 9.35 8.86 -16.46
N SER A 244 9.32 9.92 -15.64
CA SER A 244 8.56 11.16 -15.86
C SER A 244 9.20 12.15 -16.83
N GLY A 245 10.41 11.89 -17.32
CA GLY A 245 11.22 12.86 -18.06
C GLY A 245 12.15 13.70 -17.17
N PHE A 246 12.27 13.35 -15.89
CA PHE A 246 13.28 13.92 -15.01
C PHE A 246 14.70 13.61 -15.53
N TYR A 247 15.55 14.63 -15.53
CA TYR A 247 16.95 14.51 -15.94
C TYR A 247 17.83 15.45 -15.13
N ARG A 248 18.88 14.89 -14.51
CA ARG A 248 19.97 15.63 -13.89
C ARG A 248 21.30 14.98 -14.25
N SER A 249 22.29 15.81 -14.54
CA SER A 249 23.65 15.37 -14.87
C SER A 249 24.67 16.14 -14.04
N PHE A 250 25.68 15.44 -13.56
CA PHE A 250 26.81 15.99 -12.81
C PHE A 250 28.09 15.60 -13.53
N SER A 251 28.93 16.58 -13.85
CA SER A 251 30.25 16.33 -14.41
C SER A 251 31.20 15.90 -13.31
N VAL A 252 32.09 14.96 -13.62
CA VAL A 252 33.09 14.44 -12.68
C VAL A 252 34.45 14.52 -13.33
N SER A 253 35.46 14.91 -12.56
CA SER A 253 36.82 15.07 -13.06
C SER A 253 37.64 13.80 -12.87
N THR A 254 38.65 13.65 -13.70
CA THR A 254 39.66 12.60 -13.54
C THR A 254 40.29 12.63 -12.14
N GLY A 255 40.33 11.48 -11.47
CA GLY A 255 40.90 11.32 -10.13
C GLY A 255 39.89 11.48 -8.98
N ASP A 256 38.65 11.87 -9.26
CA ASP A 256 37.61 11.95 -8.25
C ASP A 256 37.16 10.54 -7.81
N ASN A 257 36.90 10.39 -6.51
CA ASN A 257 36.36 9.17 -5.93
C ASN A 257 34.87 9.35 -5.65
N LEU A 258 34.03 8.62 -6.37
CA LEU A 258 32.59 8.55 -6.12
C LEU A 258 32.26 7.46 -5.11
N GLU A 259 31.45 7.83 -4.13
CA GLU A 259 30.85 6.98 -3.12
C GLU A 259 29.34 7.19 -3.15
N ILE A 260 28.60 6.13 -3.48
CA ILE A 260 27.14 6.13 -3.47
C ILE A 260 26.66 5.35 -2.27
N ASP A 261 26.02 6.04 -1.33
CA ASP A 261 25.34 5.44 -0.20
C ASP A 261 23.91 5.06 -0.56
N CYS A 262 23.41 3.99 0.06
CA CYS A 262 22.04 3.55 -0.10
C CYS A 262 21.31 3.49 1.24
N LEU A 263 20.16 4.16 1.28
CA LEU A 263 19.11 3.93 2.26
C LEU A 263 18.11 2.94 1.65
N GLU A 264 18.20 1.68 2.08
CA GLU A 264 17.32 0.62 1.64
C GLU A 264 16.06 0.63 2.50
N VAL A 265 14.89 0.65 1.85
CA VAL A 265 13.58 0.66 2.50
C VAL A 265 12.90 -0.67 2.21
N GLU A 266 12.97 -1.58 3.16
CA GLU A 266 12.32 -2.89 3.06
C GLU A 266 10.82 -2.74 3.35
N VAL A 267 9.99 -3.24 2.43
CA VAL A 267 8.54 -3.32 2.58
C VAL A 267 8.14 -4.78 2.73
N SER A 268 7.47 -5.10 3.83
CA SER A 268 6.96 -6.45 4.11
C SER A 268 5.53 -6.43 4.60
N VAL A 269 4.84 -7.56 4.42
CA VAL A 269 3.55 -7.84 5.04
C VAL A 269 3.74 -8.94 6.08
N VAL A 270 3.31 -8.69 7.32
CA VAL A 270 3.44 -9.60 8.47
C VAL A 270 2.07 -9.97 9.02
#